data_AF-A0A2T2VWR0-F1
#
_entry.id   AF-A0A2T2VWR0-F1
#
_cell.length_a   1.000
_cell.length_b   1.000
_cell.length_c   1.000
_cell.angle_alpha   90.00
_cell.angle_beta   90.00
_cell.angle_gamma   90.00
#
_symmetry.space_group_name_H-M   'P 1'
#
loop_
_entity.id
_entity.type
_entity.pdbx_description
1 polymer ?
#
loop_
_entity_poly.entity_id
_entity_poly.type
_entity_poly.pdbx_seq_one_letter_code
_entity_poly.pdbx_strand_id
1 'polypeptide(L)'
;MILSKENNTLVLRLDEENIRDSKTFCSEYTKEVEGHDVVLDALQLPNLNTHKDALAIVLTAFQNEDHTCVTVALPKQYSDLPEAWVFVPTLDEAHDFIELERIQRDLGF
;
A
#
# COMPACT_ATOMS: atom_id res chain seq x y z
N MET A 1 -8.08 -0.05 -8.20
CA MET A 1 -9.53 -0.25 -7.93
C MET A 1 -9.76 -0.37 -6.43
N ILE A 2 -10.78 0.30 -5.85
CA ILE A 2 -11.12 0.13 -4.42
C ILE A 2 -11.75 -1.24 -4.19
N LEU A 3 -11.21 -2.01 -3.24
CA LEU A 3 -11.72 -3.32 -2.81
C LEU A 3 -12.57 -3.23 -1.55
N SER A 4 -12.15 -2.42 -0.57
CA SER A 4 -12.90 -2.15 0.64
C SER A 4 -12.52 -0.78 1.22
N LYS A 5 -13.41 -0.23 2.05
CA LYS A 5 -13.20 1.00 2.80
C LYS A 5 -13.89 0.88 4.16
N GLU A 6 -13.14 0.46 5.17
CA GLU A 6 -13.67 0.14 6.50
C GLU A 6 -12.64 0.51 7.58
N ASN A 7 -13.07 0.89 8.78
CA ASN A 7 -12.20 1.20 9.93
C ASN A 7 -11.05 2.19 9.61
N ASN A 8 -11.35 3.26 8.86
CA ASN A 8 -10.35 4.24 8.38
C ASN A 8 -9.21 3.60 7.56
N THR A 9 -9.43 2.42 6.99
CA THR A 9 -8.50 1.74 6.09
C THR A 9 -9.12 1.63 4.71
N LEU A 10 -8.35 1.99 3.69
CA LEU A 10 -8.73 1.88 2.29
C LEU A 10 -7.88 0.80 1.63
N VAL A 11 -8.54 -0.23 1.07
CA VAL A 11 -7.84 -1.28 0.32
C VAL A 11 -7.96 -0.99 -1.17
N LEU A 12 -6.82 -0.75 -1.82
CA LEU A 12 -6.70 -0.51 -3.26
C LEU A 12 -6.01 -1.70 -3.93
N ARG A 13 -6.64 -2.25 -4.97
CA ARG A 13 -6.00 -3.24 -5.85
C ARG A 13 -5.05 -2.57 -6.82
N LEU A 14 -3.85 -3.12 -6.90
CA LEU A 14 -2.85 -2.90 -7.95
C LEU A 14 -2.86 -4.05 -8.96
N ASP A 15 -2.81 -3.71 -10.24
CA ASP A 15 -2.75 -4.63 -11.37
C ASP A 15 -1.86 -4.02 -12.48
N GLU A 16 -1.59 -4.82 -13.53
CA GLU A 16 -0.69 -4.42 -14.62
C GLU A 16 -1.16 -3.17 -15.37
N GLU A 17 -2.46 -2.85 -15.35
CA GLU A 17 -2.99 -1.68 -16.05
C GLU A 17 -2.74 -0.42 -15.22
N ASN A 18 -3.13 -0.44 -13.94
CA ASN A 18 -3.06 0.74 -13.09
C ASN A 18 -1.64 1.07 -12.62
N ILE A 19 -0.76 0.07 -12.45
CA ILE A 19 0.62 0.32 -12.03
C ILE A 19 1.44 0.95 -13.15
N ARG A 20 1.07 0.67 -14.42
CA ARG A 20 1.76 1.20 -15.61
C ARG A 20 1.60 2.71 -15.73
N ASP A 21 0.48 3.24 -15.27
CA ASP A 21 0.23 4.67 -15.12
C ASP A 21 0.00 5.05 -13.65
N SER A 22 1.04 4.80 -12.85
CA SER A 22 1.03 5.05 -11.41
C SER A 22 0.69 6.49 -11.05
N LYS A 23 1.04 7.48 -11.89
CA LYS A 23 0.73 8.89 -11.65
C LYS A 23 -0.77 9.16 -11.75
N THR A 24 -1.40 8.68 -12.81
CA THR A 24 -2.85 8.81 -12.99
C THR A 24 -3.56 8.09 -11.85
N PHE A 25 -3.14 6.87 -11.54
CA PHE A 25 -3.66 6.10 -10.40
C PHE A 25 -3.58 6.89 -9.08
N CYS A 26 -2.43 7.48 -8.74
CA CYS A 26 -2.30 8.28 -7.53
C CYS A 26 -3.28 9.45 -7.53
N SER A 27 -3.37 10.19 -8.65
CA SER A 27 -4.23 11.36 -8.76
C SER A 27 -5.73 11.04 -8.65
N GLU A 28 -6.14 9.86 -9.12
CA GLU A 28 -7.52 9.39 -9.05
C GLU A 28 -7.95 9.09 -7.62
N TYR A 29 -7.06 8.51 -6.80
CA TYR A 29 -7.39 8.08 -5.44
C TYR A 29 -6.90 9.04 -4.33
N THR A 30 -6.27 10.17 -4.69
CA THR A 30 -5.68 11.11 -3.71
C THR A 30 -6.71 11.61 -2.68
N LYS A 31 -7.96 11.81 -3.07
CA LYS A 31 -9.02 12.27 -2.14
C LYS A 31 -9.56 11.15 -1.27
N GLU A 32 -9.54 9.93 -1.79
CA GLU A 32 -10.08 8.75 -1.16
C GLU A 32 -9.16 8.24 -0.06
N VAL A 33 -7.84 8.37 -0.27
CA VAL A 33 -6.80 8.04 0.72
C VAL A 33 -6.69 9.09 1.83
N GLU A 34 -7.18 10.31 1.62
CA GLU A 34 -7.11 11.37 2.63
C GLU A 34 -7.87 10.94 3.91
N GLY A 35 -7.19 10.97 5.05
CA GLY A 35 -7.76 10.53 6.33
C GLY A 35 -7.79 9.02 6.55
N HIS A 36 -7.17 8.21 5.68
CA HIS A 36 -7.23 6.75 5.72
C HIS A 36 -5.83 6.12 5.64
N ASP A 37 -5.61 5.06 6.39
CA ASP A 37 -4.50 4.14 6.15
C ASP A 37 -4.77 3.36 4.86
N VAL A 38 -3.71 3.04 4.11
CA VAL A 38 -3.83 2.47 2.77
C VAL A 38 -3.22 1.08 2.73
N VAL A 39 -3.99 0.13 2.20
CA VAL A 39 -3.50 -1.21 1.87
C VAL A 39 -3.48 -1.35 0.36
N LEU A 40 -2.30 -1.61 -0.20
CA LEU A 40 -2.10 -1.88 -1.62
C LEU A 40 -2.10 -3.39 -1.86
N ASP A 41 -3.21 -3.94 -2.34
CA ASP A 41 -3.28 -5.35 -2.76
C ASP A 41 -2.59 -5.53 -4.12
N ALA A 42 -1.37 -6.05 -4.10
CA ALA A 42 -0.54 -6.27 -5.27
C ALA A 42 -0.42 -7.75 -5.65
N LEU A 43 -1.28 -8.64 -5.12
CA LEU A 43 -1.23 -10.08 -5.37
C LEU A 43 -1.43 -10.46 -6.85
N GLN A 44 -2.05 -9.57 -7.64
CA GLN A 44 -2.26 -9.77 -9.08
C GLN A 44 -1.00 -9.49 -9.90
N LEU A 45 0.02 -8.84 -9.33
CA LEU A 45 1.27 -8.53 -10.01
C LEU A 45 2.30 -9.65 -9.78
N PRO A 46 2.58 -10.50 -10.78
CA PRO A 46 3.42 -11.69 -10.55
C PRO A 46 4.86 -11.35 -10.18
N ASN A 47 5.36 -10.19 -10.61
CA ASN A 47 6.70 -9.70 -10.29
C ASN A 47 6.66 -8.20 -10.01
N LEU A 48 6.86 -7.81 -8.75
CA LEU A 48 6.86 -6.41 -8.32
C LEU A 48 8.18 -5.71 -8.66
N ASN A 49 9.27 -6.46 -8.80
CA ASN A 49 10.58 -5.89 -9.09
C ASN A 49 10.61 -5.15 -10.44
N THR A 50 9.81 -5.57 -11.43
CA THR A 50 9.69 -4.89 -12.73
C THR A 50 8.96 -3.56 -12.65
N HIS A 51 8.18 -3.36 -11.58
CA HIS A 51 7.36 -2.18 -11.34
C HIS A 51 7.92 -1.32 -10.21
N LYS A 52 9.20 -1.50 -9.84
CA LYS A 52 9.85 -0.82 -8.71
C LYS A 52 9.66 0.69 -8.73
N ASP A 53 9.94 1.35 -9.85
CA ASP A 53 9.80 2.81 -9.97
C ASP A 53 8.34 3.26 -9.84
N ALA A 54 7.40 2.49 -10.41
CA ALA A 54 5.99 2.78 -10.31
C ALA A 54 5.46 2.59 -8.88
N LEU A 55 5.86 1.50 -8.21
CA LEU A 55 5.56 1.26 -6.80
C LEU A 55 6.12 2.34 -5.90
N ALA A 56 7.34 2.82 -6.17
CA ALA A 56 7.94 3.92 -5.42
C ALA A 56 7.07 5.18 -5.50
N ILE A 57 6.53 5.49 -6.68
CA ILE A 57 5.61 6.63 -6.88
C ILE A 57 4.34 6.43 -6.05
N VAL A 58 3.69 5.25 -6.14
CA VAL A 58 2.44 4.97 -5.42
C VAL A 58 2.64 5.01 -3.91
N LEU A 59 3.67 4.34 -3.40
CA LEU A 59 4.00 4.32 -1.99
C LEU A 59 4.28 5.73 -1.46
N THR A 60 5.10 6.52 -2.18
CA THR A 60 5.41 7.89 -1.77
C THR A 60 4.18 8.80 -1.82
N ALA A 61 3.24 8.55 -2.73
CA ALA A 61 2.02 9.35 -2.83
C ALA A 61 1.02 9.09 -1.70
N PHE A 62 0.99 7.87 -1.16
CA PHE A 62 0.01 7.46 -0.15
C PHE A 62 0.58 7.34 1.26
N GLN A 63 1.90 7.24 1.41
CA GLN A 63 2.57 7.28 2.70
C GLN A 63 2.51 8.71 3.27
N ASN A 64 2.06 8.86 4.51
CA ASN A 64 2.13 10.11 5.26
C ASN A 64 2.49 9.83 6.73
N GLU A 65 2.88 10.86 7.50
CA GLU A 65 3.18 10.73 8.93
C GLU A 65 1.95 10.27 9.73
N ASP A 66 0.76 10.73 9.34
CA ASP A 66 -0.51 10.43 10.00
C ASP A 66 -1.17 9.10 9.56
N HIS A 67 -0.71 8.51 8.46
CA HIS A 67 -1.35 7.34 7.84
C HIS A 67 -0.34 6.34 7.29
N THR A 68 -0.55 5.08 7.66
CA THR A 68 0.28 3.94 7.29
C THR A 68 -0.11 3.46 5.90
N CYS A 69 0.89 3.22 5.05
CA CYS A 69 0.73 2.56 3.76
C CYS A 69 1.46 1.20 3.79
N VAL A 70 0.74 0.11 3.51
CA VAL A 70 1.27 -1.25 3.51
C VAL A 70 0.91 -1.96 2.22
N THR A 71 1.82 -2.77 1.69
CA THR A 71 1.58 -3.52 0.45
C THR A 71 1.39 -5.01 0.73
N VAL A 72 0.31 -5.58 0.19
CA VAL A 72 0.08 -7.02 0.22
C VAL A 72 0.74 -7.67 -0.99
N ALA A 73 1.77 -8.47 -0.71
CA ALA A 73 2.55 -9.19 -1.70
C ALA A 73 3.17 -10.46 -1.09
N LEU A 74 3.23 -11.54 -1.88
CA LEU A 74 3.93 -12.75 -1.48
C LEU A 74 5.45 -12.56 -1.59
N PRO A 75 6.26 -13.20 -0.71
CA PRO A 75 7.72 -13.11 -0.74
C PRO A 75 8.38 -13.50 -2.08
N LYS A 76 7.69 -14.25 -2.94
CA LYS A 76 8.17 -14.59 -4.29
C LYS A 76 7.99 -13.47 -5.31
N GLN A 77 7.13 -12.48 -5.03
CA GLN A 77 6.82 -11.38 -5.94
C GLN A 77 7.86 -10.25 -5.84
N TYR A 78 8.59 -10.16 -4.73
CA TYR A 78 9.61 -9.16 -4.48
C TYR A 78 10.90 -9.82 -3.99
N SER A 79 12.04 -9.39 -4.53
CA SER A 79 13.35 -9.92 -4.13
C SER A 79 14.42 -8.84 -4.04
N ASP A 80 14.22 -7.72 -4.73
CA ASP A 80 15.14 -6.57 -4.80
C ASP A 80 14.37 -5.25 -4.63
N LEU A 81 13.50 -5.21 -3.61
CA LEU A 81 12.78 -4.01 -3.19
C LEU A 81 13.35 -3.45 -1.89
N PRO A 82 13.26 -2.13 -1.67
CA PRO A 82 13.77 -1.49 -0.45
C PRO A 82 13.19 -2.09 0.83
N GLU A 83 14.04 -2.33 1.84
CA GLU A 83 13.61 -2.81 3.16
C GLU A 83 12.74 -1.78 3.92
N ALA A 84 12.82 -0.51 3.54
CA ALA A 84 11.99 0.55 4.10
C ALA A 84 10.51 0.44 3.68
N TRP A 85 10.18 -0.39 2.67
CA TRP A 85 8.81 -0.61 2.24
C TRP A 85 8.20 -1.78 3.00
N VAL A 86 6.99 -1.60 3.49
CA VAL A 86 6.30 -2.63 4.27
C VAL A 86 5.54 -3.56 3.32
N PHE A 87 5.97 -4.82 3.31
CA PHE A 87 5.33 -5.90 2.58
C PHE A 87 4.82 -6.98 3.53
N VAL A 88 3.57 -7.37 3.34
CA VAL A 88 2.95 -8.48 4.07
C VAL A 88 2.26 -9.44 3.09
N PRO A 89 2.25 -10.75 3.35
CA PRO A 89 1.66 -11.75 2.45
C PRO A 89 0.13 -11.73 2.39
N THR A 90 -0.58 -11.19 3.39
CA THR A 90 -2.05 -11.27 3.48
C THR A 90 -2.70 -9.95 3.87
N LEU A 91 -3.99 -9.80 3.55
CA LEU A 91 -4.79 -8.66 3.99
C LEU A 91 -4.95 -8.63 5.50
N ASP A 92 -5.09 -9.79 6.15
CA ASP A 92 -5.21 -9.87 7.61
C ASP A 92 -3.94 -9.33 8.29
N GLU A 93 -2.76 -9.71 7.80
CA GLU A 93 -1.49 -9.17 8.31
C GLU A 93 -1.33 -7.68 8.02
N ALA A 94 -1.87 -7.18 6.91
CA ALA A 94 -1.89 -5.74 6.62
C ALA A 94 -2.73 -4.97 7.63
N HIS A 95 -3.89 -5.52 8.01
CA HIS A 95 -4.74 -4.94 9.04
C HIS A 95 -4.06 -4.98 10.42
N ASP A 96 -3.50 -6.13 10.80
CA ASP A 96 -2.77 -6.26 12.07
C ASP A 96 -1.59 -5.27 12.16
N PHE A 97 -0.86 -5.06 11.06
CA PHE A 97 0.23 -4.09 10.99
C PHE A 97 -0.26 -2.65 11.15
N ILE A 98 -1.33 -2.26 10.44
CA ILE A 98 -1.91 -0.91 10.56
C ILE A 98 -2.38 -0.64 11.99
N GLU A 99 -3.07 -1.60 12.61
CA GLU A 99 -3.53 -1.44 13.99
C GLU A 99 -2.37 -1.28 14.97
N LEU A 100 -1.27 -2.02 14.77
CA LEU A 100 -0.05 -1.86 15.57
C LEU A 100 0.57 -0.47 15.39
N GLU A 101 0.69 0.03 14.16
CA GLU A 101 1.23 1.35 13.86
C GLU A 101 0.36 2.48 14.44
N ARG A 102 -0.97 2.35 14.36
CA ARG A 102 -1.90 3.29 14.99
C ARG A 102 -1.69 3.38 16.50
N ILE A 103 -1.53 2.23 17.18
CA ILE A 103 -1.24 2.20 18.61
C ILE A 103 0.10 2.88 18.92
N GLN A 104 1.13 2.65 18.11
CA GLN A 104 2.44 3.29 18.32
C GLN A 104 2.36 4.82 18.14
N ARG A 105 1.65 5.29 17.11
CA ARG A 105 1.41 6.71 16.84
C ARG A 105 0.63 7.37 17.99
N ASP A 106 -0.41 6.70 18.48
CA ASP A 106 -1.21 7.18 19.62
C ASP A 106 -0.39 7.27 20.92
N LEU A 107 0.61 6.41 21.07
CA LEU A 107 1.56 6.45 22.18
C LEU A 107 2.71 7.47 21.97
N GLY A 108 2.79 8.10 20.79
CA GLY A 108 3.77 9.13 20.45
C GLY A 108 5.17 8.62 20.15
N PHE A 109 5.28 7.39 19.65
CA PHE A 109 6.54 6.80 19.16
C PHE A 109 6.76 7.08 17.67
#